data_AF-A0A8T4X0U1-F1
#
_entry.id   AF-A0A8T4X0U1-F1
#
_cell.length_a   1.000
_cell.length_b   1.000
_cell.length_c   1.000
_cell.angle_alpha   90.00
_cell.angle_beta   90.00
_cell.angle_gamma   90.00
#
_symmetry.space_group_name_H-M   'P 1'
#
loop_
_entity.id
_entity.type
_entity.pdbx_description
1 polymer ?
#
loop_
_entity_poly.entity_id
_entity_poly.type
_entity_poly.pdbx_seq_one_letter_code
_entity_poly.pdbx_strand_id
1 'polypeptide(L)' 'MDKFEQIKMIELVKVEDPDSDGGITLVFQENKILKIKIVDGKLVSQFM' A
#
# COMPACT_ATOMS: atom_id res chain seq x y z
N MET A 1 12.65 -10.13 6.20
CA MET A 1 12.02 -8.97 6.87
C MET A 1 11.81 -7.84 5.85
N ASP A 2 11.69 -8.19 4.56
CA ASP A 2 12.25 -7.35 3.48
C ASP A 2 11.20 -6.75 2.56
N LYS A 3 9.94 -7.21 2.68
CA LYS A 3 8.83 -6.81 1.81
C LYS A 3 8.62 -5.29 1.78
N PHE A 4 8.85 -4.62 2.92
CA PHE A 4 8.58 -3.20 3.10
C PHE A 4 9.85 -2.32 3.13
N GLU A 5 11.03 -2.87 2.85
CA GLU A 5 12.27 -2.06 2.80
C GLU A 5 12.20 -0.96 1.74
N GLN A 6 11.47 -1.19 0.64
CA GLN A 6 11.30 -0.20 -0.45
C GLN A 6 10.49 1.06 -0.08
N ILE A 7 9.86 1.11 1.09
CA ILE A 7 9.12 2.27 1.62
C ILE A 7 9.63 2.70 3.00
N LYS A 8 10.73 2.10 3.46
CA LYS A 8 11.29 2.42 4.76
C LYS A 8 11.93 3.81 4.71
N MET A 9 11.53 4.66 5.66
CA MET A 9 11.96 6.07 5.72
C MET A 9 11.55 6.91 4.49
N ILE A 10 10.61 6.42 3.68
CA ILE A 10 10.03 7.18 2.57
C ILE A 10 8.74 7.84 3.07
N GLU A 11 8.55 9.12 2.77
CA GLU A 11 7.38 9.88 3.20
C GLU A 11 6.10 9.41 2.49
N LEU A 12 5.02 9.24 3.25
CA LEU A 12 3.68 8.99 2.72
C LEU A 12 3.08 10.31 2.25
N VAL A 13 2.78 10.44 0.96
CA VAL A 13 2.31 11.70 0.36
C VAL A 13 0.80 11.71 0.13
N LYS A 14 0.19 10.55 -0.07
CA LYS A 14 -1.24 10.44 -0.34
C LYS A 14 -1.80 9.12 0.17
N VAL A 15 -3.02 9.19 0.67
CA VAL A 15 -3.87 8.03 0.97
C VAL A 15 -5.08 8.14 0.07
N GLU A 16 -5.36 7.09 -0.70
CA GLU A 16 -6.51 7.03 -1.58
C GLU A 16 -7.53 6.04 -1.05
N ASP A 17 -8.80 6.43 -1.15
CA ASP A 17 -9.93 5.57 -0.86
C ASP A 17 -9.92 4.31 -1.73
N PRO A 18 -10.56 3.22 -1.26
CA PRO A 18 -10.71 2.01 -2.03
C PRO A 18 -11.30 2.27 -3.42
N ASP A 19 -10.66 1.72 -4.44
CA ASP A 19 -11.30 1.50 -5.73
C ASP A 19 -12.34 0.36 -5.60
N SER A 20 -12.94 -0.05 -6.72
CA SER A 20 -13.97 -1.10 -6.75
C SER A 20 -13.53 -2.44 -6.13
N ASP A 21 -12.23 -2.69 -5.95
CA ASP A 21 -11.68 -3.90 -5.32
C ASP A 21 -11.57 -3.81 -3.79
N GLY A 22 -11.92 -2.65 -3.20
CA GLY A 22 -11.85 -2.43 -1.75
C GLY A 22 -10.42 -2.27 -1.23
N GLY A 23 -10.30 -1.91 0.06
CA GLY A 23 -9.01 -1.65 0.71
C GLY A 23 -8.58 -0.19 0.74
N ILE A 24 -7.27 0.07 0.70
CA ILE A 24 -6.67 1.40 0.74
C ILE A 24 -5.40 1.40 -0.11
N THR A 25 -5.16 2.51 -0.83
CA THR A 25 -3.92 2.69 -1.57
C THR A 25 -3.06 3.75 -0.89
N LEU A 26 -1.83 3.37 -0.56
CA LEU A 26 -0.82 4.25 0.03
C LEU A 26 0.16 4.66 -1.06
N VAL A 27 0.34 5.96 -1.25
CA VAL A 27 1.32 6.52 -2.19
C VAL A 27 2.40 7.23 -1.39
N PHE A 28 3.64 6.80 -1.56
CA PHE A 28 4.81 7.41 -0.96
C PHE A 28 5.56 8.27 -1.98
N GLN A 29 6.55 9.03 -1.52
CA GLN A 29 7.52 9.69 -2.40
C GLN A 29 8.16 8.68 -3.38
N GLU A 30 8.77 9.20 -4.44
CA GLU A 30 9.34 8.39 -5.54
C GLU A 30 8.28 7.52 -6.26
N ASN A 31 7.00 7.89 -6.15
CA ASN A 31 5.86 7.15 -6.73
C ASN A 31 5.80 5.67 -6.30
N LYS A 32 6.24 5.34 -5.10
CA LYS A 32 6.05 3.98 -4.55
C LYS A 32 4.59 3.82 -4.13
N ILE A 33 3.92 2.78 -4.65
CA ILE A 33 2.50 2.54 -4.41
C ILE A 33 2.33 1.20 -3.70
N LEU A 34 1.59 1.20 -2.59
CA LEU A 34 1.25 0.01 -1.83
C LEU A 34 -0.28 -0.09 -1.69
N LYS A 35 -0.87 -1.10 -2.33
CA LYS A 35 -2.26 -1.47 -2.11
C LYS A 35 -2.37 -2.41 -0.91
N ILE A 36 -3.32 -2.15 -0.02
CA ILE A 36 -3.63 -3.01 1.12
C ILE A 36 -5.12 -3.34 1.07
N LYS A 37 -5.46 -4.63 1.11
CA LYS A 37 -6.85 -5.10 1.10
C LYS A 37 -7.06 -6.27 2.04
N ILE A 38 -8.32 -6.61 2.29
CA ILE A 38 -8.70 -7.81 3.03
C ILE A 38 -9.02 -8.93 2.03
N VAL A 39 -8.37 -10.07 2.16
CA VAL A 39 -8.68 -11.31 1.43
C VAL A 39 -8.82 -12.42 2.46
N ASP A 40 -9.98 -13.08 2.47
CA ASP A 40 -10.31 -14.17 3.42
C ASP A 40 -10.05 -13.79 4.89
N GLY A 41 -10.44 -12.57 5.27
CA GLY A 41 -10.26 -12.04 6.62
C GLY A 41 -8.82 -11.66 6.99
N LYS A 42 -7.88 -11.69 6.03
CA LYS A 42 -6.47 -11.35 6.25
C LYS A 42 -6.07 -10.10 5.47
N LEU A 43 -5.20 -9.28 6.06
CA LEU A 43 -4.57 -8.17 5.35
C LEU A 43 -3.55 -8.69 4.35
N VAL A 44 -3.76 -8.35 3.08
CA VAL A 44 -2.86 -8.64 1.97
C VAL A 44 -2.37 -7.31 1.40
N SER A 45 -1.05 -7.20 1.23
CA SER A 45 -0.42 -6.02 0.64
C SER A 45 0.29 -6.34 -0.67
N GLN A 46 0.20 -5.44 -1.64
CA GLN A 46 0.81 -5.57 -2.96
C GLN A 46 1.44 -4.23 -3.38
N PHE A 47 2.70 -4.28 -3.79
CA PHE A 47 3.37 -3.16 -4.43
C PHE A 47 3.03 -3.13 -5.92
N MET A 48 2.88 -1.93 -6.47
CA MET A 48 2.67 -1.67 -7.89
C MET A 48 3.88 -0.99 -8.51
#